data_AF-A0AAN7Q064-F1
#
_entry.id   AF-A0AAN7Q064-F1
#
_cell.length_a   1.000
_cell.length_b   1.000
_cell.length_c   1.000
_cell.angle_alpha   90.00
_cell.angle_beta   90.00
_cell.angle_gamma   90.00
#
_symmetry.space_group_name_H-M   'P 1'
#
loop_
_entity.id
_entity.type
_entity.pdbx_description
1 polymer ?
#
loop_
_entity_poly.entity_id
_entity_poly.type
_entity_poly.pdbx_seq_one_letter_code
_entity_poly.pdbx_strand_id
1 'polypeptide(L)'
;MKSKIQAIDMKYLRKVKGITRRDRIKNDVVRDKLGAKHIIKFVEKQKLKWFGHTCSMKNNRQVKQIWEAGIQKSKAKGRPRKTWNDEISKVLQEKGKTWTEAKTLAKNKKE
;
A
#
# COMPACT_ATOMS: atom_id res chain seq x y z
N MET A 1 2.80 -2.01 10.34
CA MET A 1 1.98 -0.92 9.78
C MET A 1 0.55 -1.36 9.47
N LYS A 2 0.32 -2.38 8.62
CA LYS A 2 -1.04 -2.86 8.27
C LYS A 2 -1.98 -3.05 9.48
N SER A 3 -1.52 -3.75 10.53
CA SER A 3 -2.30 -3.98 11.77
C SER A 3 -2.72 -2.68 12.49
N LYS A 4 -1.83 -1.69 12.62
CA LYS A 4 -2.16 -0.40 13.26
C LYS A 4 -3.20 0.39 12.46
N ILE A 5 -3.07 0.42 11.13
CA ILE A 5 -4.03 1.09 10.24
C ILE A 5 -5.40 0.43 10.37
N GLN A 6 -5.45 -0.91 10.34
CA GLN A 6 -6.70 -1.66 10.49
C GLN A 6 -7.34 -1.45 11.86
N ALA A 7 -6.54 -1.33 12.93
CA ALA A 7 -7.05 -1.06 14.27
C ALA A 7 -7.70 0.33 14.37
N ILE A 8 -7.08 1.35 13.76
CA ILE A 8 -7.64 2.71 13.71
C ILE A 8 -8.93 2.74 12.89
N ASP A 9 -8.92 2.12 11.71
CA ASP A 9 -10.10 1.98 10.85
C ASP A 9 -11.27 1.32 11.60
N MET A 10 -11.01 0.17 12.26
CA MET A 10 -12.04 -0.49 13.05
C MET A 10 -12.52 0.32 14.26
N LYS A 11 -11.63 1.07 14.91
CA LYS A 11 -12.00 1.97 16.01
C LYS A 11 -12.98 3.03 15.52
N TYR A 12 -12.73 3.60 14.34
CA TYR A 12 -13.62 4.58 13.72
C TYR A 12 -14.97 3.95 13.32
N LEU A 13 -14.96 2.85 12.55
CA LEU A 13 -16.18 2.20 12.06
C LEU A 13 -17.09 1.73 13.21
N ARG A 14 -16.51 1.15 14.26
CA ARG A 14 -17.27 0.75 15.45
C ARG A 14 -17.87 1.94 16.19
N LYS A 15 -17.13 3.05 16.30
CA LYS A 15 -17.63 4.27 16.93
C LYS A 15 -18.81 4.86 16.15
N VAL A 16 -18.73 4.90 14.82
CA VAL A 16 -19.81 5.37 13.95
C VAL A 16 -21.08 4.54 14.13
N LYS A 17 -20.95 3.21 14.25
CA LYS A 17 -22.11 2.31 14.43
C LYS A 17 -22.54 2.13 15.88
N GLY A 18 -21.86 2.76 16.85
CA GLY A 18 -22.14 2.60 18.28
C GLY A 18 -21.81 1.21 18.84
N ILE A 19 -20.95 0.43 18.18
CA ILE A 19 -20.62 -0.94 18.56
C ILE A 19 -19.46 -0.95 19.55
N THR A 20 -19.68 -1.57 20.71
CA THR A 20 -18.70 -1.75 21.77
C THR A 20 -18.04 -3.13 21.72
N ARG A 21 -17.14 -3.40 22.67
CA ARG A 21 -16.55 -4.74 22.84
C ARG A 21 -17.56 -5.75 23.43
N ARG A 22 -18.58 -5.30 24.15
CA ARG A 22 -19.58 -6.18 24.80
C ARG A 22 -20.49 -6.88 23.80
N ASP A 23 -20.71 -6.25 22.64
CA ASP A 23 -21.57 -6.79 21.60
C ASP A 23 -20.98 -8.03 20.91
N ARG A 24 -19.67 -8.30 21.08
CA ARG A 24 -18.95 -9.46 20.51
C ARG A 24 -19.14 -9.63 18.99
N ILE A 25 -19.51 -8.57 18.28
CA ILE A 25 -19.70 -8.56 16.83
C ILE A 25 -18.35 -8.67 16.13
N LYS A 26 -18.24 -9.55 15.12
CA LYS A 26 -17.03 -9.69 14.29
C LYS A 26 -16.76 -8.43 13.46
N ASN A 27 -15.50 -8.12 13.21
CA ASN A 27 -15.12 -6.92 12.45
C ASN A 27 -15.70 -6.91 11.02
N ASP A 28 -15.81 -8.07 10.38
CA ASP A 28 -16.31 -8.15 9.00
C ASP A 28 -17.80 -7.81 8.93
N VAL A 29 -18.59 -8.27 9.90
CA VAL A 29 -20.00 -7.87 10.04
C VAL A 29 -20.16 -6.35 10.21
N VAL A 30 -19.26 -5.69 10.96
CA VAL A 30 -19.29 -4.23 11.11
C VAL A 30 -19.03 -3.54 9.76
N ARG A 31 -18.10 -4.07 8.97
CA ARG A 31 -17.80 -3.54 7.64
C ARG A 31 -18.97 -3.74 6.68
N ASP A 32 -19.55 -4.94 6.65
CA ASP A 32 -20.68 -5.28 5.78
C ASP A 32 -21.89 -4.39 6.06
N LYS A 33 -22.21 -4.19 7.35
CA LYS A 33 -23.30 -3.28 7.78
C LYS A 33 -23.08 -1.82 7.38
N LEU A 34 -21.84 -1.40 7.16
CA LEU A 34 -21.48 -0.04 6.75
C LEU A 34 -21.12 0.05 5.26
N GLY A 35 -21.15 -1.05 4.51
CA GLY A 35 -20.65 -1.10 3.13
C GLY A 35 -19.16 -0.73 3.00
N ALA A 36 -18.39 -0.87 4.08
CA ALA A 36 -17.01 -0.37 4.16
C ALA A 36 -16.02 -1.39 3.60
N LYS A 37 -15.19 -0.96 2.64
CA LYS A 37 -14.07 -1.78 2.12
C LYS A 37 -12.89 -1.75 3.09
N HIS A 38 -12.05 -2.78 3.06
CA HIS A 38 -10.82 -2.80 3.86
C HIS A 38 -9.89 -1.62 3.51
N ILE A 39 -9.56 -0.79 4.50
CA ILE A 39 -8.62 0.34 4.34
C ILE A 39 -7.26 -0.07 3.77
N ILE A 40 -6.81 -1.30 4.06
CA ILE A 40 -5.55 -1.83 3.55
C ILE A 40 -5.56 -1.87 2.02
N LYS A 41 -6.68 -2.26 1.40
CA LYS A 41 -6.84 -2.29 -0.06
C LYS A 41 -6.79 -0.89 -0.66
N PHE A 42 -7.34 0.10 0.04
CA PHE A 42 -7.22 1.50 -0.37
C PHE A 42 -5.77 1.97 -0.34
N VAL A 43 -5.06 1.71 0.77
CA VAL A 43 -3.64 2.06 0.91
C VAL A 43 -2.81 1.40 -0.20
N GLU A 44 -2.97 0.10 -0.42
CA GLU A 44 -2.30 -0.64 -1.49
C GLU A 44 -2.56 -0.03 -2.87
N LYS A 45 -3.80 0.38 -3.16
CA LYS A 45 -4.15 1.09 -4.39
C LYS A 45 -3.40 2.42 -4.54
N GLN A 46 -3.30 3.22 -3.47
CA GLN A 46 -2.56 4.48 -3.51
C GLN A 46 -1.05 4.26 -3.71
N LYS A 47 -0.48 3.23 -3.07
CA LYS A 47 0.93 2.87 -3.27
C LYS A 47 1.22 2.53 -4.73
N LEU A 48 0.37 1.74 -5.37
CA LEU A 48 0.51 1.41 -6.79
C LEU A 48 0.26 2.62 -7.70
N LYS A 49 -0.68 3.51 -7.35
CA LYS A 49 -0.90 4.75 -8.09
C LYS A 49 0.36 5.61 -8.10
N TRP A 50 1.02 5.73 -6.95
CA TRP A 50 2.30 6.45 -6.86
C TRP A 50 3.41 5.74 -7.64
N PHE A 51 3.53 4.42 -7.51
CA PHE A 51 4.49 3.63 -8.30
C PHE A 51 4.34 3.85 -9.81
N GLY A 52 3.10 3.75 -10.32
CA GLY A 52 2.83 3.98 -11.73
C GLY A 52 3.13 5.43 -12.15
N HIS A 53 2.82 6.40 -11.28
CA HIS A 53 3.17 7.80 -11.50
C HIS A 53 4.69 7.99 -11.62
N THR A 54 5.48 7.44 -10.68
CA THR A 54 6.96 7.51 -10.72
C THR A 54 7.53 6.84 -11.96
N CYS A 55 7.01 5.67 -12.36
CA CYS A 55 7.42 4.99 -13.59
C CYS A 55 7.17 5.85 -14.85
N SER A 56 6.08 6.64 -14.83
CA SER A 56 5.63 7.48 -15.94
C SER A 56 6.26 8.88 -15.98
N MET A 57 7.02 9.26 -14.94
CA MET A 57 7.72 10.54 -14.89
C MET A 57 8.84 10.58 -15.96
N LYS A 58 9.13 11.78 -16.46
CA LYS A 58 10.30 12.04 -17.30
C LYS A 58 11.59 11.78 -16.51
N ASN A 59 12.64 11.33 -17.19
CA ASN A 59 13.93 10.99 -16.56
C ASN A 59 14.66 12.20 -15.95
N ASN A 60 14.29 13.43 -16.34
CA ASN A 60 14.84 14.65 -15.77
C ASN A 60 14.25 15.02 -14.39
N ARG A 61 13.23 14.30 -13.91
CA ARG A 61 12.63 14.55 -12.60
C ARG A 61 13.52 13.94 -11.51
N GLN A 62 13.98 14.78 -10.58
CA GLN A 62 14.83 14.38 -9.45
C GLN A 62 14.24 13.19 -8.66
N VAL A 63 12.93 13.19 -8.41
CA VAL A 63 12.25 12.08 -7.70
C VAL A 63 12.51 10.73 -8.37
N LYS A 64 12.44 10.68 -9.70
CA LYS A 64 12.69 9.46 -10.48
C LYS A 64 14.17 9.08 -10.45
N GLN A 65 15.06 10.06 -10.64
CA GLN A 65 16.51 9.85 -10.58
C GLN A 65 16.95 9.27 -9.23
N ILE A 66 16.48 9.83 -8.12
CA ILE A 66 16.82 9.36 -6.76
C ILE A 66 16.27 7.95 -6.53
N TRP A 67 15.03 7.69 -6.98
CA TRP A 67 14.43 6.37 -6.85
C TRP A 67 15.16 5.29 -7.66
N GLU A 68 15.56 5.61 -8.90
CA GLU A 68 16.30 4.70 -9.78
C GLU A 68 17.75 4.51 -9.35
N ALA A 69 18.42 5.56 -8.87
CA ALA A 69 19.79 5.49 -8.37
C ALA A 69 19.91 4.47 -7.23
N GLY A 70 18.87 4.34 -6.41
CA GLY A 70 18.85 3.42 -5.27
C GLY A 70 19.86 3.85 -4.21
N ILE A 71 19.40 4.17 -2.99
CA ILE A 71 20.32 4.56 -1.92
C ILE A 71 21.15 3.33 -1.52
N GLN A 72 22.38 3.22 -2.03
CA GLN A 72 23.39 2.25 -1.62
C GLN A 72 23.98 2.65 -0.26
N LYS A 73 23.17 2.60 0.80
CA LYS A 73 23.70 2.67 2.17
C LYS A 73 24.05 1.28 2.66
N SER A 74 25.24 1.15 3.26
CA SER A 74 25.59 -0.02 4.05
C SER A 74 24.48 -0.27 5.07
N LYS A 75 23.96 -1.51 5.10
CA LYS A 75 22.86 -1.87 5.99
C LYS A 75 23.45 -2.01 7.39
N ALA A 76 22.87 -1.31 8.36
CA ALA A 76 23.22 -1.50 9.76
C ALA A 76 23.06 -2.98 10.18
N LYS A 77 23.90 -3.43 11.10
CA LYS A 77 23.84 -4.79 11.66
C LYS A 77 22.46 -5.03 12.30
N GLY A 78 21.79 -6.13 11.94
CA GLY A 78 20.46 -6.50 12.43
C GLY A 78 19.42 -6.66 11.32
N ARG A 79 18.13 -6.75 11.69
CA ARG A 79 17.04 -6.95 10.72
C ARG A 79 16.89 -5.70 9.82
N PRO A 80 17.04 -5.83 8.50
CA PRO A 80 16.83 -4.70 7.60
C PRO A 80 15.41 -4.16 7.72
N ARG A 81 15.29 -2.83 7.72
CA ARG A 81 13.98 -2.18 7.59
C ARG A 81 13.41 -2.50 6.21
N LYS A 82 12.08 -2.70 6.15
CA LYS A 82 11.40 -2.84 4.86
C LYS A 82 11.51 -1.55 4.08
N THR A 83 11.97 -1.64 2.85
CA THR A 83 12.02 -0.51 1.93
C THR A 83 10.67 -0.32 1.24
N TRP A 84 10.49 0.84 0.61
CA TRP A 84 9.32 1.08 -0.24
C TRP A 84 9.22 0.07 -1.38
N ASN A 85 10.35 -0.27 -2.02
CA ASN A 85 10.37 -1.26 -3.10
C ASN A 85 9.94 -2.64 -2.59
N ASP A 86 10.35 -3.06 -1.39
CA ASP A 86 9.89 -4.32 -0.79
C ASP A 86 8.36 -4.32 -0.57
N GLU A 87 7.80 -3.18 -0.16
CA GLU A 87 6.36 -3.05 0.01
C GLU A 87 5.61 -3.11 -1.32
N ILE A 88 6.09 -2.42 -2.36
CA ILE A 88 5.49 -2.48 -3.70
C ILE A 88 5.60 -3.89 -4.29
N SER A 89 6.77 -4.53 -4.18
CA SER A 89 6.97 -5.91 -4.64
C SER A 89 5.97 -6.86 -3.98
N LYS A 90 5.75 -6.73 -2.67
CA LYS A 90 4.74 -7.53 -1.98
C LYS A 90 3.33 -7.29 -2.52
N VAL A 91 2.96 -6.04 -2.75
CA VAL A 91 1.63 -5.69 -3.28
C VAL A 91 1.45 -6.19 -4.72
N LEU A 92 2.50 -6.17 -5.53
CA LEU A 92 2.49 -6.71 -6.90
C LEU A 92 2.38 -8.25 -6.90
N GLN A 93 3.12 -8.93 -6.02
CA GLN A 93 3.02 -10.37 -5.82
C GLN A 93 1.60 -10.79 -5.36
N GLU A 94 1.01 -10.07 -4.41
CA GLU A 94 -0.38 -10.29 -3.98
C GLU A 94 -1.40 -10.09 -5.13
N LYS A 95 -1.00 -9.41 -6.22
CA LYS A 95 -1.80 -9.18 -7.43
C LYS A 95 -1.37 -10.05 -8.62
N GLY A 96 -0.41 -10.96 -8.44
CA GLY A 96 0.09 -11.84 -9.49
C GLY A 96 0.83 -11.12 -10.62
N LYS A 97 1.46 -9.97 -10.34
CA LYS A 97 2.22 -9.20 -11.34
C LYS A 97 3.70 -9.17 -11.00
N THR A 98 4.54 -9.28 -12.02
CA THR A 98 5.97 -9.05 -11.87
C THR A 98 6.29 -7.55 -11.87
N TRP A 99 7.46 -7.19 -11.35
CA TRP A 99 7.91 -5.79 -11.30
C TRP A 99 8.09 -5.18 -12.69
N THR A 100 8.57 -5.97 -13.65
CA THR A 100 8.77 -5.59 -15.06
C THR A 100 7.44 -5.36 -15.75
N GLU A 101 6.47 -6.27 -15.61
CA GLU A 101 5.10 -6.10 -16.10
C GLU A 101 4.42 -4.87 -15.51
N ALA A 102 4.62 -4.61 -14.22
CA ALA A 102 4.05 -3.42 -13.58
C ALA A 102 4.64 -2.12 -14.16
N LYS A 103 5.94 -2.12 -14.52
CA LYS A 103 6.60 -0.99 -15.18
C LYS A 103 6.10 -0.77 -16.61
N THR A 104 5.92 -1.84 -17.39
CA THR A 104 5.40 -1.73 -18.78
C THR A 104 3.96 -1.23 -18.78
N LEU A 105 3.10 -1.79 -17.93
CA LEU A 105 1.71 -1.34 -17.76
C LEU A 105 1.61 0.13 -17.34
N ALA A 106 2.54 0.61 -16.51
CA ALA A 106 2.56 2.02 -16.11
C ALA A 106 2.89 2.95 -17.29
N LYS A 107 3.80 2.54 -18.19
CA LYS A 107 4.20 3.32 -19.37
C LYS A 107 3.11 3.34 -20.44
N ASN A 108 2.46 2.21 -20.69
CA ASN A 108 1.45 2.07 -21.75
C ASN A 108 0.16 2.86 -21.46
N LYS A 109 -0.08 3.35 -20.24
CA LYS A 109 -1.26 4.17 -19.90
C LYS A 109 -1.24 5.58 -20.52
N LYS A 110 -0.15 5.98 -21.19
CA LYS A 110 0.00 7.28 -21.85
C LYS A 110 -0.23 7.25 -23.36
N GLU A 111 -0.34 6.07 -23.95
CA GLU A 111 -0.78 5.85 -25.34
C GLU A 111 -2.27 5.50 -25.35
#